data_AF-A0A6A6KP88-F1
#
_entry.id   AF-A0A6A6KP88-F1
#
_cell.length_a   1.000
_cell.length_b   1.000
_cell.length_c   1.000
_cell.angle_alpha   90.00
_cell.angle_beta   90.00
_cell.angle_gamma   90.00
#
_symmetry.space_group_name_H-M   'P 1'
#
loop_
_entity.id
_entity.type
_entity.pdbx_description
1 polymer ?
#
loop_
_entity_poly.entity_id
_entity_poly.type
_entity_poly.pdbx_seq_one_letter_code
_entity_poly.pdbx_strand_id
1 'polypeptide(L)'
;MASKSHQLHFILFPYMAQGHMIPMVDIARLLAQHGMIITIVTTPLNSKRFASTLARAVESGLEIHLLEVPFPSEKAGLPKECENIDMLPSLGLGLEFTSATNLLQETVERLLKDLKPRPNCIISDMCLPYTSRIASKFQIPRIVFNGFGCFSMMCLHRLYNSQILESITSKSEYFEVPGLPDHIQVTKEQLPEAMHQSVQIFNKQVIAAEIVTYGIIFNSFEELEPAYVQEFKKARGDKVWCVGPVSLCNKDNLDKLQRGDKASVDEYECLKWLNSQKPGSVLYLFWGGGKSTQIEKWIVEDGFEERINGRGLLIRGWAPQVAILSHAAVGGFLTHCGWNSTLEGICAGKPMITWPLFADQFLNERLVVDVLKIGVKAGTEVTVPWGEEEKIGVLVKKKDVNRAIERLMDGGEESEERRKRAKELSRMAKGAIEPEGSSYVNMEMLIQDIMQQIGLDK
;
A
#
# COMPACT_ATOMS: atom_id res chain seq x y z
N MET A 1 -10.16 -23.23 25.86
CA MET A 1 -8.74 -23.36 25.51
C MET A 1 -8.65 -24.36 24.38
N ALA A 2 -8.47 -23.90 23.14
CA ALA A 2 -8.24 -24.80 22.02
C ALA A 2 -6.86 -25.48 22.18
N SER A 3 -6.75 -26.76 21.81
CA SER A 3 -5.51 -27.52 21.86
C SER A 3 -4.40 -26.81 21.06
N LYS A 4 -3.23 -26.58 21.67
CA LYS A 4 -2.03 -25.99 21.03
C LYS A 4 -1.46 -26.81 19.86
N SER A 5 -2.01 -27.98 19.53
CA SER A 5 -1.41 -28.91 18.56
C SER A 5 -1.71 -28.64 17.07
N HIS A 6 -2.48 -27.59 16.74
CA HIS A 6 -2.87 -27.29 15.33
C HIS A 6 -2.61 -25.83 14.92
N GLN A 7 -1.78 -25.10 15.66
CA GLN A 7 -1.53 -23.68 15.37
C GLN A 7 -0.56 -23.56 14.18
N LEU A 8 -1.01 -22.96 13.07
CA LEU A 8 -0.13 -22.72 11.93
C LEU A 8 0.86 -21.60 12.22
N HIS A 9 2.06 -21.74 11.66
CA HIS A 9 3.08 -20.71 11.67
C HIS A 9 3.20 -20.04 10.30
N PHE A 10 2.79 -18.78 10.21
CA PHE A 10 2.96 -17.94 9.03
C PHE A 10 4.22 -17.08 9.17
N ILE A 11 5.00 -16.99 8.09
CA ILE A 11 6.15 -16.09 8.03
C ILE A 11 5.93 -15.02 6.95
N LEU A 12 6.12 -13.77 7.34
CA LEU A 12 5.82 -12.60 6.53
C LEU A 12 7.11 -11.89 6.12
N PHE A 13 7.24 -11.60 4.83
CA PHE A 13 8.36 -10.89 4.23
C PHE A 13 7.89 -9.57 3.60
N PRO A 14 7.76 -8.49 4.39
CA PRO A 14 7.49 -7.17 3.84
C PRO A 14 8.69 -6.63 3.05
N TYR A 15 8.44 -5.96 1.93
CA TYR A 15 9.46 -5.14 1.27
C TYR A 15 9.74 -3.89 2.12
N MET A 16 11.01 -3.46 2.19
CA MET A 16 11.48 -2.38 3.06
C MET A 16 11.11 -0.98 2.53
N ALA A 17 9.81 -0.76 2.38
CA ALA A 17 9.17 0.50 2.05
C ALA A 17 7.90 0.63 2.91
N GLN A 18 7.58 1.82 3.42
CA GLN A 18 6.44 2.01 4.34
C GLN A 18 5.12 1.53 3.75
N GLY A 19 4.90 1.79 2.45
CA GLY A 19 3.70 1.33 1.75
C GLY A 19 3.53 -0.19 1.69
N HIS A 20 4.58 -0.98 1.98
CA HIS A 20 4.53 -2.44 1.98
C HIS A 20 4.60 -2.99 3.42
N MET A 21 5.48 -2.44 4.25
CA MET A 21 5.65 -2.88 5.63
C MET A 21 4.40 -2.66 6.48
N ILE A 22 3.78 -1.48 6.38
CA ILE A 22 2.62 -1.13 7.20
C ILE A 22 1.45 -2.09 6.97
N PRO A 23 0.94 -2.28 5.73
CA PRO A 23 -0.15 -3.23 5.51
C PRO A 23 0.25 -4.67 5.85
N MET A 24 1.51 -5.08 5.63
CA MET A 24 1.97 -6.42 6.01
C MET A 24 1.98 -6.63 7.53
N VAL A 25 2.34 -5.61 8.32
CA VAL A 25 2.24 -5.66 9.79
C VAL A 25 0.78 -5.70 10.25
N ASP A 26 -0.12 -4.98 9.58
CA ASP A 26 -1.56 -5.08 9.84
C ASP A 26 -2.09 -6.49 9.51
N ILE A 27 -1.69 -7.09 8.38
CA ILE A 27 -2.00 -8.49 8.02
C ILE A 27 -1.47 -9.47 9.08
N ALA A 28 -0.24 -9.26 9.55
CA ALA A 28 0.37 -10.05 10.61
C ALA A 28 -0.52 -10.06 11.87
N ARG A 29 -1.00 -8.88 12.27
CA ARG A 29 -1.89 -8.74 13.44
C ARG A 29 -3.23 -9.43 13.22
N LEU A 30 -3.83 -9.28 12.04
CA LEU A 30 -5.09 -9.95 11.70
C LEU A 30 -4.95 -11.48 11.73
N LEU A 31 -3.89 -12.04 11.16
CA LEU A 31 -3.62 -13.49 11.23
C LEU A 31 -3.39 -13.95 12.68
N ALA A 32 -2.64 -13.19 13.48
CA ALA A 32 -2.42 -13.50 14.89
C ALA A 32 -3.72 -13.46 15.71
N GLN A 33 -4.65 -12.55 15.39
CA GLN A 33 -5.98 -12.49 15.99
C GLN A 33 -6.82 -13.74 15.67
N HIS A 34 -6.57 -14.40 14.53
CA HIS A 34 -7.14 -15.71 14.19
C HIS A 34 -6.36 -16.88 14.84
N GLY A 35 -5.45 -16.59 15.78
CA GLY A 35 -4.71 -17.57 16.54
C GLY A 35 -3.50 -18.14 15.82
N MET A 36 -3.00 -17.53 14.75
CA MET A 36 -1.79 -18.02 14.05
C MET A 36 -0.51 -17.56 14.76
N ILE A 37 0.55 -18.36 14.68
CA ILE A 37 1.90 -17.95 15.06
C ILE A 37 2.47 -17.13 13.91
N ILE A 38 3.01 -15.95 14.19
CA ILE A 38 3.54 -15.06 13.16
C ILE A 38 5.02 -14.78 13.39
N THR A 39 5.82 -14.91 12.34
CA THR A 39 7.17 -14.34 12.30
C THR A 39 7.25 -13.30 11.19
N ILE A 40 7.68 -12.07 11.50
CA ILE A 40 7.92 -11.03 10.50
C ILE A 40 9.43 -10.92 10.28
N VAL A 41 9.87 -11.15 9.05
CA VAL A 41 11.27 -10.97 8.65
C VAL A 41 11.49 -9.50 8.30
N THR A 42 12.40 -8.85 9.01
CA THR A 42 12.68 -7.42 8.81
C THR A 42 14.15 -7.12 9.10
N THR A 43 14.53 -5.85 9.09
CA THR A 43 15.90 -5.38 9.36
C THR A 43 15.94 -4.54 10.65
N PRO A 44 17.11 -4.39 11.30
CA PRO A 44 17.21 -3.74 12.61
C PRO A 44 16.70 -2.29 12.70
N LEU A 45 16.76 -1.50 11.62
CA LEU A 45 16.20 -0.14 11.62
C LEU A 45 14.70 -0.14 11.33
N ASN A 46 14.22 -1.07 10.52
CA ASN A 46 12.80 -1.19 10.21
C ASN A 46 12.00 -1.80 11.38
N SER A 47 12.60 -2.70 12.18
CA SER A 47 11.95 -3.25 13.37
C SER A 47 11.57 -2.17 14.40
N LYS A 48 12.45 -1.19 14.60
CA LYS A 48 12.25 -0.06 15.52
C LYS A 48 11.02 0.78 15.18
N ARG A 49 10.68 0.88 13.89
CA ARG A 49 9.53 1.65 13.42
C ARG A 49 8.20 1.08 13.91
N PHE A 50 8.12 -0.25 14.07
CA PHE A 50 6.91 -0.95 14.50
C PHE A 50 6.95 -1.42 15.96
N ALA A 51 8.01 -1.09 16.70
CA ALA A 51 8.27 -1.64 18.02
C ALA A 51 7.11 -1.42 19.01
N SER A 52 6.54 -0.22 19.06
CA SER A 52 5.42 0.09 19.97
C SER A 52 4.16 -0.68 19.62
N THR A 53 3.80 -0.72 18.33
CA THR A 53 2.60 -1.41 17.84
C THR A 53 2.69 -2.92 18.02
N LEU A 54 3.87 -3.51 17.76
CA LEU A 54 4.08 -4.94 17.96
C LEU A 54 4.18 -5.31 19.45
N ALA A 55 4.81 -4.48 20.28
CA ALA A 55 4.83 -4.70 21.73
C ALA A 55 3.42 -4.77 22.30
N ARG A 56 2.54 -3.83 21.95
CA ARG A 56 1.13 -3.85 22.38
C ARG A 56 0.38 -5.10 21.89
N ALA A 57 0.63 -5.53 20.66
CA ALA A 57 0.03 -6.74 20.12
C ALA A 57 0.44 -7.98 20.94
N VAL A 58 1.73 -8.11 21.27
CA VAL A 58 2.25 -9.20 22.10
C VAL A 58 1.74 -9.12 23.54
N GLU A 59 1.68 -7.93 24.14
CA GLU A 59 1.09 -7.71 25.47
C GLU A 59 -0.39 -8.10 25.52
N SER A 60 -1.10 -7.97 24.38
CA SER A 60 -2.49 -8.42 24.22
C SER A 60 -2.63 -9.94 24.02
N GLY A 61 -1.52 -10.68 24.04
CA GLY A 61 -1.50 -12.14 23.91
C GLY A 61 -1.35 -12.67 22.48
N LEU A 62 -1.06 -11.81 21.49
CA LEU A 62 -0.82 -12.25 20.11
C LEU A 62 0.59 -12.83 19.94
N GLU A 63 0.71 -14.00 19.31
CA GLU A 63 2.00 -14.67 19.08
C GLU A 63 2.69 -14.11 17.82
N ILE A 64 3.32 -12.94 17.97
CA ILE A 64 4.07 -12.27 16.91
C ILE A 64 5.55 -12.16 17.28
N HIS A 65 6.40 -12.62 16.39
CA HIS A 65 7.85 -12.63 16.53
C HIS A 65 8.52 -11.81 15.42
N LEU A 66 9.66 -11.21 15.74
CA LEU A 66 10.52 -10.54 14.78
C LEU A 66 11.75 -11.38 14.49
N LEU A 67 12.07 -11.53 13.21
CA LEU A 67 13.34 -12.10 12.75
C LEU A 67 14.13 -10.99 12.05
N GLU A 68 15.07 -10.39 12.78
CA GLU A 68 15.92 -9.32 12.26
C GLU A 68 17.08 -9.88 11.43
N VAL A 69 17.24 -9.38 10.22
CA VAL A 69 18.30 -9.74 9.28
C VAL A 69 19.12 -8.49 8.95
N PRO A 70 20.45 -8.50 9.15
CA PRO A 70 21.29 -7.36 8.78
C PRO A 70 21.16 -7.02 7.30
N PHE A 71 20.83 -5.77 6.99
CA PHE A 71 20.66 -5.34 5.61
C PHE A 71 22.01 -5.04 4.95
N PRO A 72 22.30 -5.59 3.76
CA PRO A 72 23.63 -5.48 3.15
C PRO A 72 23.82 -4.17 2.35
N SER A 73 23.52 -3.01 2.94
CA SER A 73 23.57 -1.70 2.26
C SER A 73 24.90 -1.47 1.54
N GLU A 74 26.02 -1.54 2.28
CA GLU A 74 27.35 -1.21 1.74
C GLU A 74 27.80 -2.19 0.65
N LYS A 75 27.40 -3.47 0.75
CA LYS A 75 27.72 -4.48 -0.27
C LYS A 75 27.04 -4.21 -1.61
N ALA A 76 25.94 -3.47 -1.61
CA ALA A 76 25.21 -3.09 -2.80
C ALA A 76 25.50 -1.66 -3.27
N GLY A 77 26.45 -0.95 -2.63
CA GLY A 77 26.80 0.43 -2.98
C GLY A 77 25.85 1.49 -2.38
N LEU A 78 24.99 1.11 -1.43
CA LEU A 78 24.15 2.06 -0.71
C LEU A 78 24.89 2.70 0.47
N PRO A 79 24.46 3.89 0.92
CA PRO A 79 24.94 4.46 2.17
C PRO A 79 24.77 3.49 3.34
N LYS A 80 25.69 3.56 4.30
CA LYS A 80 25.60 2.82 5.55
C LYS A 80 24.26 3.09 6.23
N GLU A 81 23.66 2.05 6.82
CA GLU A 81 22.37 2.14 7.54
C GLU A 81 21.17 2.56 6.66
N CYS A 82 21.31 2.51 5.32
CA CYS A 82 20.19 2.71 4.41
C CYS A 82 19.43 1.38 4.24
N GLU A 83 18.47 1.13 5.15
CA GLU A 83 17.68 -0.10 5.19
C GLU A 83 16.25 0.06 4.66
N ASN A 84 15.85 1.25 4.23
CA ASN A 84 14.50 1.55 3.73
C ASN A 84 14.55 2.46 2.49
N ILE A 85 13.58 2.32 1.59
CA ILE A 85 13.44 3.20 0.41
C ILE A 85 13.36 4.68 0.79
N ASP A 86 12.68 5.02 1.89
CA ASP A 86 12.56 6.42 2.35
C ASP A 86 13.87 7.02 2.88
N MET A 87 14.89 6.19 3.12
CA MET A 87 16.24 6.61 3.54
C MET A 87 17.20 6.79 2.36
N LEU A 88 16.76 6.51 1.13
CA LEU A 88 17.60 6.69 -0.05
C LEU A 88 17.89 8.18 -0.28
N PRO A 89 19.15 8.57 -0.54
CA PRO A 89 19.48 9.94 -0.94
C PRO A 89 18.78 10.39 -2.23
N SER A 90 18.47 9.43 -3.11
CA SER A 90 17.71 9.61 -4.35
C SER A 90 17.03 8.30 -4.70
N LEU A 91 15.81 8.36 -5.25
CA LEU A 91 15.11 7.19 -5.78
C LEU A 91 15.85 6.55 -6.97
N GLY A 92 16.81 7.27 -7.59
CA GLY A 92 17.71 6.71 -8.59
C GLY A 92 18.56 5.53 -8.09
N LEU A 93 18.73 5.37 -6.77
CA LEU A 93 19.43 4.25 -6.14
C LEU A 93 18.51 3.03 -5.87
N GLY A 94 17.29 3.01 -6.43
CA GLY A 94 16.35 1.91 -6.25
C GLY A 94 16.85 0.56 -6.79
N LEU A 95 17.75 0.58 -7.77
CA LEU A 95 18.38 -0.63 -8.33
C LEU A 95 19.37 -1.27 -7.35
N GLU A 96 20.23 -0.47 -6.76
CA GLU A 96 21.17 -0.86 -5.70
C GLU A 96 20.40 -1.41 -4.50
N PHE A 97 19.28 -0.78 -4.14
CA PHE A 97 18.39 -1.28 -3.11
C PHE A 97 17.81 -2.65 -3.44
N THR A 98 17.35 -2.84 -4.68
CA THR A 98 16.86 -4.13 -5.17
C THR A 98 17.96 -5.20 -5.21
N SER A 99 19.20 -4.82 -5.49
CA SER A 99 20.35 -5.72 -5.41
C SER A 99 20.61 -6.15 -3.95
N ALA A 100 20.57 -5.20 -3.01
CA ALA A 100 20.74 -5.47 -1.58
C ALA A 100 19.69 -6.45 -1.03
N THR A 101 18.42 -6.31 -1.43
CA THR A 101 17.36 -7.23 -0.97
C THR A 101 17.59 -8.66 -1.45
N ASN A 102 18.10 -8.86 -2.67
CA ASN A 102 18.41 -10.20 -3.19
C ASN A 102 19.58 -10.88 -2.46
N LEU A 103 20.54 -10.10 -1.94
CA LEU A 103 21.66 -10.61 -1.13
C LEU A 103 21.20 -11.18 0.24
N LEU A 104 19.97 -10.93 0.66
CA LEU A 104 19.42 -11.47 1.91
C LEU A 104 19.12 -12.97 1.85
N GLN A 105 18.96 -13.54 0.65
CA GLN A 105 18.47 -14.90 0.46
C GLN A 105 19.22 -15.93 1.30
N GLU A 106 20.56 -15.98 1.20
CA GLU A 106 21.37 -17.00 1.90
C GLU A 106 21.26 -16.90 3.43
N THR A 107 21.28 -15.67 3.95
CA THR A 107 21.16 -15.41 5.39
C THR A 107 19.78 -15.81 5.90
N VAL A 108 18.73 -15.42 5.18
CA VAL A 108 17.34 -15.80 5.50
C VAL A 108 17.20 -17.32 5.48
N GLU A 109 17.64 -18.00 4.42
CA GLU A 109 17.56 -19.46 4.31
C GLU A 109 18.20 -20.18 5.50
N ARG A 110 19.34 -19.69 5.97
CA ARG A 110 20.01 -20.24 7.15
C ARG A 110 19.16 -20.06 8.41
N LEU A 111 18.62 -18.86 8.63
CA LEU A 111 17.80 -18.56 9.80
C LEU A 111 16.50 -19.38 9.80
N LEU A 112 15.86 -19.55 8.64
CA LEU A 112 14.63 -20.35 8.53
C LEU A 112 14.83 -21.84 8.80
N LYS A 113 16.03 -22.37 8.51
CA LYS A 113 16.36 -23.77 8.80
C LYS A 113 16.27 -24.08 10.30
N ASP A 114 16.68 -23.12 11.12
CA ASP A 114 16.77 -23.26 12.58
C ASP A 114 15.50 -22.75 13.30
N LEU A 115 14.59 -22.08 12.58
CA LEU A 115 13.36 -21.52 13.12
C LEU A 115 12.40 -22.61 13.62
N LYS A 116 11.87 -22.42 14.83
CA LYS A 116 10.87 -23.29 15.48
C LYS A 116 9.69 -22.46 16.00
N PRO A 117 8.43 -22.90 15.79
CA PRO A 117 8.02 -24.05 14.97
C PRO A 117 8.36 -23.84 13.49
N ARG A 118 8.38 -24.92 12.69
CA ARG A 118 8.66 -24.79 11.24
C ARG A 118 7.52 -24.00 10.58
N PRO A 119 7.81 -23.01 9.72
CA PRO A 119 6.76 -22.27 9.02
C PRO A 119 5.92 -23.19 8.11
N ASN A 120 4.61 -22.95 8.11
CA ASN A 120 3.61 -23.65 7.30
C ASN A 120 3.23 -22.87 6.04
N CYS A 121 3.37 -21.55 6.05
CA CYS A 121 3.08 -20.69 4.91
C CYS A 121 4.01 -19.48 4.89
N ILE A 122 4.47 -19.10 3.69
CA ILE A 122 5.21 -17.86 3.45
C ILE A 122 4.25 -16.86 2.82
N ILE A 123 4.05 -15.70 3.45
CA ILE A 123 3.44 -14.53 2.80
C ILE A 123 4.58 -13.56 2.49
N SER A 124 4.75 -13.19 1.23
CA SER A 124 5.90 -12.38 0.83
C SER A 124 5.52 -11.33 -0.19
N ASP A 125 6.14 -10.18 -0.05
CA ASP A 125 5.95 -9.07 -0.97
C ASP A 125 6.38 -9.43 -2.40
N MET A 126 5.66 -8.93 -3.39
CA MET A 126 6.01 -9.10 -4.81
C MET A 126 7.43 -8.62 -5.12
N CYS A 127 7.92 -7.59 -4.43
CA CYS A 127 9.27 -7.04 -4.63
C CYS A 127 10.40 -7.89 -4.03
N LEU A 128 10.10 -9.06 -3.47
CA LEU A 128 11.08 -10.00 -2.90
C LEU A 128 11.03 -11.37 -3.62
N PRO A 129 11.35 -11.44 -4.92
CA PRO A 129 11.19 -12.67 -5.71
C PRO A 129 12.04 -13.85 -5.21
N TYR A 130 13.13 -13.60 -4.48
CA TYR A 130 13.95 -14.66 -3.89
C TYR A 130 13.17 -15.57 -2.93
N THR A 131 12.10 -15.08 -2.33
CA THR A 131 11.24 -15.85 -1.41
C THR A 131 10.56 -17.03 -2.09
N SER A 132 10.36 -16.99 -3.42
CA SER A 132 9.88 -18.14 -4.21
C SER A 132 10.87 -19.31 -4.20
N ARG A 133 12.18 -19.02 -4.26
CA ARG A 133 13.23 -20.04 -4.20
C ARG A 133 13.30 -20.67 -2.81
N ILE A 134 13.16 -19.84 -1.77
CA ILE A 134 13.08 -20.29 -0.38
C ILE A 134 11.87 -21.21 -0.19
N ALA A 135 10.70 -20.77 -0.62
CA ALA A 135 9.46 -21.55 -0.54
C ALA A 135 9.60 -22.92 -1.21
N SER A 136 10.14 -22.96 -2.43
CA SER A 136 10.40 -24.21 -3.17
C SER A 136 11.39 -25.11 -2.43
N LYS A 137 12.52 -24.56 -1.97
CA LYS A 137 13.57 -25.31 -1.25
C LYS A 137 13.06 -25.96 0.03
N PHE A 138 12.24 -25.25 0.80
CA PHE A 138 11.66 -25.76 2.05
C PHE A 138 10.30 -26.44 1.84
N GLN A 139 9.78 -26.53 0.61
CA GLN A 139 8.47 -27.07 0.27
C GLN A 139 7.34 -26.45 1.11
N ILE A 140 7.33 -25.12 1.20
CA ILE A 140 6.33 -24.33 1.92
C ILE A 140 5.50 -23.56 0.89
N PRO A 141 4.16 -23.57 0.94
CA PRO A 141 3.34 -22.75 0.06
C PRO A 141 3.69 -21.26 0.22
N ARG A 142 3.89 -20.57 -0.90
CA ARG A 142 4.11 -19.13 -0.95
C ARG A 142 2.86 -18.42 -1.43
N ILE A 143 2.41 -17.45 -0.67
CA ILE A 143 1.39 -16.50 -1.06
C ILE A 143 2.09 -15.16 -1.30
N VAL A 144 1.74 -14.51 -2.41
CA VAL A 144 2.26 -13.18 -2.71
C VAL A 144 1.30 -12.13 -2.15
N PHE A 145 1.87 -11.18 -1.42
CA PHE A 145 1.20 -9.92 -1.11
C PHE A 145 1.53 -8.92 -2.22
N ASN A 146 0.49 -8.43 -2.89
CA ASN A 146 0.64 -7.37 -3.87
C ASN A 146 0.32 -6.03 -3.20
N GLY A 147 1.22 -5.05 -3.34
CA GLY A 147 1.03 -3.71 -2.80
C GLY A 147 -0.02 -2.89 -3.56
N PHE A 148 -0.49 -3.37 -4.72
CA PHE A 148 -1.50 -2.72 -5.55
C PHE A 148 -2.93 -3.19 -5.22
N GLY A 149 -3.92 -2.46 -5.72
CA GLY A 149 -5.33 -2.89 -5.70
C GLY A 149 -5.62 -4.00 -6.72
N CYS A 150 -6.72 -4.75 -6.51
CA CYS A 150 -7.09 -5.84 -7.42
C CYS A 150 -7.44 -5.30 -8.82
N PHE A 151 -8.09 -4.13 -8.91
CA PHE A 151 -8.43 -3.42 -10.14
C PHE A 151 -7.18 -3.14 -10.97
N SER A 152 -6.17 -2.55 -10.34
CA SER A 152 -4.91 -2.21 -11.00
C SER A 152 -4.20 -3.46 -11.49
N MET A 153 -4.19 -4.54 -10.68
CA MET A 153 -3.65 -5.83 -11.11
C MET A 153 -4.45 -6.46 -12.25
N MET A 154 -5.77 -6.34 -12.26
CA MET A 154 -6.61 -6.84 -13.34
C MET A 154 -6.36 -6.07 -14.64
N CYS A 155 -6.22 -4.74 -14.56
CA CYS A 155 -5.87 -3.91 -15.71
C CYS A 155 -4.52 -4.34 -16.30
N LEU A 156 -3.48 -4.45 -15.47
CA LEU A 156 -2.16 -4.90 -15.90
C LEU A 156 -2.22 -6.31 -16.51
N HIS A 157 -2.96 -7.23 -15.89
CA HIS A 157 -3.15 -8.58 -16.42
C HIS A 157 -3.76 -8.59 -17.83
N ARG A 158 -4.80 -7.78 -18.07
CA ARG A 158 -5.43 -7.63 -19.41
C ARG A 158 -4.48 -7.01 -20.43
N LEU A 159 -3.74 -5.98 -20.02
CA LEU A 159 -2.79 -5.28 -20.89
C LEU A 159 -1.66 -6.20 -21.36
N TYR A 160 -1.05 -6.96 -20.45
CA TYR A 160 0.05 -7.87 -20.81
C TYR A 160 -0.41 -9.10 -21.58
N ASN A 161 -1.58 -9.67 -21.26
CA ASN A 161 -2.07 -10.87 -21.94
C ASN A 161 -2.64 -10.60 -23.33
N SER A 162 -3.18 -9.40 -23.58
CA SER A 162 -3.70 -9.03 -24.91
C SER A 162 -2.61 -8.60 -25.88
N GLN A 163 -1.38 -8.32 -25.40
CA GLN A 163 -0.29 -7.72 -26.18
C GLN A 163 -0.67 -6.38 -26.85
N ILE A 164 -1.73 -5.71 -26.39
CA ILE A 164 -2.21 -4.45 -26.98
C ILE A 164 -1.12 -3.37 -27.00
N LEU A 165 -0.24 -3.38 -25.99
CA LEU A 165 0.88 -2.44 -25.88
C LEU A 165 1.85 -2.54 -27.07
N GLU A 166 1.93 -3.66 -27.78
CA GLU A 166 2.79 -3.79 -28.96
C GLU A 166 2.22 -3.05 -30.19
N SER A 167 0.90 -2.85 -30.24
CA SER A 167 0.20 -2.21 -31.36
C SER A 167 0.14 -0.67 -31.26
N ILE A 168 0.21 -0.14 -30.04
CA ILE A 168 0.11 1.29 -29.77
C ILE A 168 1.45 1.97 -30.11
N THR A 169 1.44 2.92 -31.06
CA THR A 169 2.68 3.55 -31.55
C THR A 169 3.03 4.83 -30.78
N SER A 170 2.03 5.61 -30.37
CA SER A 170 2.22 6.83 -29.58
C SER A 170 2.13 6.53 -28.08
N LYS A 171 3.08 7.05 -27.28
CA LYS A 171 3.03 6.82 -25.83
C LYS A 171 1.91 7.61 -25.13
N SER A 172 1.54 8.76 -25.68
CA SER A 172 0.55 9.69 -25.12
C SER A 172 -0.87 9.48 -25.65
N GLU A 173 -1.05 8.55 -26.60
CA GLU A 173 -2.38 8.23 -27.13
C GLU A 173 -3.18 7.40 -26.12
N TYR A 174 -4.43 7.79 -25.94
CA TYR A 174 -5.37 7.07 -25.11
C TYR A 174 -5.90 5.84 -25.83
N PHE A 175 -5.85 4.70 -25.17
CA PHE A 175 -6.45 3.45 -25.63
C PHE A 175 -7.22 2.77 -24.50
N GLU A 176 -8.16 1.91 -24.87
CA GLU A 176 -9.02 1.20 -23.93
C GLU A 176 -8.34 -0.07 -23.41
N VAL A 177 -8.46 -0.33 -22.10
CA VAL A 177 -8.00 -1.58 -21.50
C VAL A 177 -8.98 -2.70 -21.87
N PRO A 178 -8.53 -3.74 -22.59
CA PRO A 178 -9.44 -4.71 -23.19
C PRO A 178 -10.07 -5.65 -22.16
N GLY A 179 -11.35 -5.97 -22.36
CA GLY A 179 -12.04 -7.03 -21.62
C GLY A 179 -12.26 -6.73 -20.13
N LEU A 180 -12.42 -5.45 -19.79
CA LEU A 180 -12.91 -5.00 -18.48
C LEU A 180 -14.42 -4.73 -18.53
N PRO A 181 -15.11 -4.78 -17.37
CA PRO A 181 -16.54 -4.45 -17.29
C PRO A 181 -16.83 -2.96 -17.51
N ASP A 182 -15.90 -2.08 -17.16
CA ASP A 182 -15.98 -0.63 -17.35
C ASP A 182 -15.07 -0.18 -18.50
N HIS A 183 -15.43 0.93 -19.15
CA HIS A 183 -14.62 1.58 -20.19
C HIS A 183 -13.45 2.34 -19.56
N ILE A 184 -12.32 1.67 -19.38
CA ILE A 184 -11.12 2.26 -18.80
C ILE A 184 -10.14 2.64 -19.89
N GLN A 185 -9.76 3.92 -19.96
CA GLN A 185 -8.78 4.43 -20.90
C GLN A 185 -7.51 4.89 -20.19
N VAL A 186 -6.36 4.53 -20.76
CA VAL A 186 -5.02 4.87 -20.27
C VAL A 186 -4.10 5.22 -21.44
N THR A 187 -2.96 5.84 -21.13
CA THR A 187 -1.85 6.00 -22.08
C THR A 187 -0.67 5.13 -21.64
N LYS A 188 0.31 4.89 -22.52
CA LYS A 188 1.54 4.18 -22.13
C LYS A 188 2.35 4.95 -21.09
N GLU A 189 2.33 6.29 -21.14
CA GLU A 189 3.03 7.14 -20.18
C GLU A 189 2.45 7.06 -18.76
N GLN A 190 1.20 6.61 -18.61
CA GLN A 190 0.51 6.41 -17.34
C GLN A 190 0.73 5.02 -16.74
N LEU A 191 1.18 4.07 -17.56
CA LEU A 191 1.43 2.71 -17.10
C LEU A 191 2.78 2.63 -16.40
N PRO A 192 2.95 1.68 -15.46
CA PRO A 192 4.26 1.33 -14.94
C PRO A 192 5.10 0.66 -16.07
N GLU A 193 5.66 1.45 -16.98
CA GLU A 193 6.54 0.97 -18.04
C GLU A 193 7.95 0.66 -17.52
N ALA A 194 8.56 -0.36 -18.14
CA ALA A 194 9.87 -0.90 -17.82
C ALA A 194 10.97 0.17 -17.94
N MET A 195 11.35 0.73 -16.79
CA MET A 195 12.62 1.43 -16.62
C MET A 195 13.80 0.53 -17.05
N HIS A 196 14.97 1.15 -17.23
CA HIS A 196 16.32 0.60 -17.45
C HIS A 196 16.51 -0.94 -17.47
N GLN A 197 17.38 -1.48 -18.34
CA GLN A 197 17.58 -2.93 -18.55
C GLN A 197 17.75 -3.79 -17.27
N SER A 198 18.29 -3.22 -16.19
CA SER A 198 18.38 -3.83 -14.85
C SER A 198 17.03 -3.96 -14.13
N VAL A 199 16.11 -2.99 -14.28
CA VAL A 199 14.72 -3.08 -13.80
C VAL A 199 13.95 -4.15 -14.58
N GLN A 200 14.26 -4.35 -15.87
CA GLN A 200 13.66 -5.44 -16.64
C GLN A 200 14.05 -6.83 -16.09
N ILE A 201 15.29 -7.00 -15.62
CA ILE A 201 15.72 -8.27 -15.00
C ILE A 201 14.94 -8.50 -13.70
N PHE A 202 14.82 -7.49 -12.85
CA PHE A 202 14.03 -7.58 -11.63
C PHE A 202 12.56 -7.90 -11.93
N ASN A 203 11.93 -7.18 -12.87
CA ASN A 203 10.55 -7.44 -13.27
C ASN A 203 10.36 -8.88 -13.78
N LYS A 204 11.31 -9.41 -14.56
CA LYS A 204 11.28 -10.83 -14.98
C LYS A 204 11.34 -11.79 -13.78
N GLN A 205 12.13 -11.47 -12.76
CA GLN A 205 12.18 -12.29 -11.53
C GLN A 205 10.87 -12.22 -10.75
N VAL A 206 10.26 -11.04 -10.64
CA VAL A 206 8.95 -10.85 -10.00
C VAL A 206 7.88 -11.66 -10.73
N ILE A 207 7.78 -11.52 -12.05
CA ILE A 207 6.83 -12.28 -12.88
C ILE A 207 7.04 -13.79 -12.71
N ALA A 208 8.30 -14.27 -12.78
CA ALA A 208 8.61 -15.69 -12.59
C ALA A 208 8.17 -16.20 -11.20
N ALA A 209 8.39 -15.40 -10.15
CA ALA A 209 7.98 -15.74 -8.78
C ALA A 209 6.45 -15.70 -8.57
N GLU A 210 5.73 -14.86 -9.31
CA GLU A 210 4.27 -14.78 -9.30
C GLU A 210 3.59 -15.92 -10.07
N ILE A 211 4.20 -16.41 -11.15
CA ILE A 211 3.67 -17.55 -11.92
C ILE A 211 3.57 -18.80 -11.05
N VAL A 212 4.58 -19.05 -10.21
CA VAL A 212 4.67 -20.27 -9.38
C VAL A 212 4.12 -20.08 -7.96
N THR A 213 3.49 -18.94 -7.66
CA THR A 213 2.91 -18.68 -6.34
C THR A 213 1.71 -19.59 -6.08
N TYR A 214 1.51 -20.00 -4.83
CA TYR A 214 0.35 -20.80 -4.43
C TYR A 214 -0.95 -20.00 -4.51
N GLY A 215 -0.89 -18.72 -4.13
CA GLY A 215 -2.01 -17.79 -4.22
C GLY A 215 -1.60 -16.34 -3.99
N ILE A 216 -2.59 -15.45 -3.95
CA ILE A 216 -2.41 -14.00 -3.87
C ILE A 216 -3.32 -13.45 -2.77
N ILE A 217 -2.78 -12.56 -1.94
CA ILE A 217 -3.61 -11.74 -1.04
C ILE A 217 -3.60 -10.29 -1.50
N PHE A 218 -4.78 -9.68 -1.46
CA PHE A 218 -4.97 -8.26 -1.68
C PHE A 218 -5.39 -7.59 -0.38
N ASN A 219 -4.76 -6.46 -0.08
CA ASN A 219 -5.34 -5.50 0.85
C ASN A 219 -6.48 -4.78 0.11
N SER A 220 -7.64 -5.41 0.01
CA SER A 220 -8.88 -4.88 -0.55
C SER A 220 -10.07 -5.67 0.02
N PHE A 221 -11.30 -5.34 -0.36
CA PHE A 221 -12.50 -6.07 0.05
C PHE A 221 -13.42 -6.30 -1.14
N GLU A 222 -14.18 -7.40 -1.13
CA GLU A 222 -14.96 -7.87 -2.29
C GLU A 222 -15.95 -6.81 -2.78
N GLU A 223 -16.60 -6.08 -1.87
CA GLU A 223 -17.63 -5.09 -2.18
C GLU A 223 -17.07 -3.83 -2.84
N LEU A 224 -15.76 -3.55 -2.74
CA LEU A 224 -15.14 -2.38 -3.36
C LEU A 224 -15.04 -2.53 -4.88
N GLU A 225 -14.73 -3.74 -5.34
CA GLU A 225 -14.34 -4.02 -6.72
C GLU A 225 -14.79 -5.43 -7.18
N PRO A 226 -16.09 -5.77 -7.03
CA PRO A 226 -16.57 -7.16 -7.10
C PRO A 226 -16.32 -7.82 -8.46
N ALA A 227 -16.56 -7.10 -9.56
CA ALA A 227 -16.36 -7.63 -10.90
C ALA A 227 -14.88 -7.95 -11.18
N TYR A 228 -13.98 -7.06 -10.75
CA TYR A 228 -12.54 -7.21 -10.92
C TYR A 228 -11.98 -8.36 -10.07
N VAL A 229 -12.41 -8.47 -8.82
CA VAL A 229 -12.01 -9.58 -7.94
C VAL A 229 -12.49 -10.91 -8.49
N GLN A 230 -13.74 -11.00 -8.97
CA GLN A 230 -14.29 -12.22 -9.53
C GLN A 230 -13.54 -12.66 -10.80
N GLU A 231 -13.23 -11.73 -11.71
CA GLU A 231 -12.47 -12.05 -12.92
C GLU A 231 -11.03 -12.46 -12.61
N PHE A 232 -10.39 -11.78 -11.66
CA PHE A 232 -9.02 -12.09 -11.28
C PHE A 232 -8.92 -13.44 -10.56
N LYS A 233 -9.91 -13.79 -9.70
CA LYS A 233 -10.04 -15.13 -9.10
C LYS A 233 -10.09 -16.22 -10.17
N LYS A 234 -10.95 -16.06 -11.18
CA LYS A 234 -11.04 -17.01 -12.32
C LYS A 234 -9.71 -17.15 -13.05
N ALA A 235 -9.00 -16.04 -13.30
CA ALA A 235 -7.71 -16.06 -13.97
C ALA A 235 -6.59 -16.72 -13.14
N ARG A 236 -6.77 -16.87 -11.83
CA ARG A 236 -5.77 -17.38 -10.88
C ARG A 236 -6.20 -18.68 -10.18
N GLY A 237 -7.23 -19.37 -10.70
CA GLY A 237 -7.69 -20.65 -10.15
C GLY A 237 -8.26 -20.54 -8.73
N ASP A 238 -8.97 -19.45 -8.45
CA ASP A 238 -9.66 -19.15 -7.18
C ASP A 238 -8.75 -19.01 -5.93
N LYS A 239 -7.43 -18.99 -6.10
CA LYS A 239 -6.44 -18.75 -5.02
C LYS A 239 -6.13 -17.27 -4.82
N VAL A 240 -7.18 -16.47 -4.65
CA VAL A 240 -7.08 -15.01 -4.42
C VAL A 240 -7.99 -14.64 -3.27
N TRP A 241 -7.42 -13.96 -2.26
CA TRP A 241 -8.16 -13.53 -1.07
C TRP A 241 -8.03 -12.02 -0.85
N CYS A 242 -9.17 -11.34 -0.78
CA CYS A 242 -9.25 -9.95 -0.36
C CYS A 242 -9.40 -9.91 1.16
N VAL A 243 -8.36 -9.45 1.87
CA VAL A 243 -8.29 -9.51 3.35
C VAL A 243 -8.27 -8.12 4.01
N GLY A 244 -8.49 -7.07 3.22
CA GLY A 244 -8.46 -5.68 3.66
C GLY A 244 -9.84 -5.06 3.89
N PRO A 245 -9.92 -3.76 4.17
CA PRO A 245 -8.80 -2.85 4.36
C PRO A 245 -8.10 -3.13 5.70
N VAL A 246 -6.84 -3.58 5.64
CA VAL A 246 -6.14 -4.11 6.82
C VAL A 246 -5.84 -3.02 7.85
N SER A 247 -5.81 -1.76 7.43
CA SER A 247 -5.64 -0.60 8.32
C SER A 247 -6.73 -0.51 9.41
N LEU A 248 -7.93 -1.05 9.14
CA LEU A 248 -9.06 -1.06 10.08
C LEU A 248 -8.87 -2.00 11.28
N CYS A 249 -7.82 -2.85 11.29
CA CYS A 249 -7.45 -3.60 12.50
C CYS A 249 -7.04 -2.67 13.65
N ASN A 250 -6.64 -1.43 13.34
CA ASN A 250 -6.28 -0.37 14.28
C ASN A 250 -7.54 0.35 14.78
N LYS A 251 -8.23 -0.22 15.77
CA LYS A 251 -9.50 0.35 16.29
C LYS A 251 -9.27 1.52 17.26
N ASP A 252 -8.27 1.39 18.14
CA ASP A 252 -7.99 2.37 19.20
C ASP A 252 -7.25 3.61 18.71
N ASN A 253 -7.41 4.73 19.43
CA ASN A 253 -6.77 6.00 19.05
C ASN A 253 -5.25 5.90 19.03
N LEU A 254 -4.63 5.25 20.02
CA LEU A 254 -3.18 5.06 20.07
C LEU A 254 -2.66 4.25 18.89
N ASP A 255 -3.38 3.21 18.48
CA ASP A 255 -3.02 2.40 17.33
C ASP A 255 -3.09 3.20 16.03
N LYS A 256 -4.12 4.04 15.85
CA LYS A 256 -4.24 4.93 14.68
C LYS A 256 -3.15 5.99 14.63
N LEU A 257 -2.77 6.52 15.80
CA LEU A 257 -1.75 7.54 15.93
C LEU A 257 -0.34 7.01 15.64
N GLN A 258 -0.05 5.81 16.14
CA GLN A 258 1.26 5.16 16.04
C GLN A 258 1.33 4.11 14.92
N ARG A 259 0.42 4.18 13.94
CA ARG A 259 0.44 3.29 12.78
C ARG A 259 1.55 3.72 11.82
N GLY A 260 2.49 2.81 11.57
CA GLY A 260 3.66 3.09 10.74
C GLY A 260 4.79 3.65 11.58
N ASP A 261 5.34 4.79 11.18
CA ASP A 261 6.47 5.40 11.89
C ASP A 261 6.01 6.35 13.02
N LYS A 262 6.96 6.77 13.87
CA LYS A 262 6.72 7.75 14.93
C LYS A 262 6.39 9.11 14.31
N ALA A 263 5.26 9.70 14.72
CA ALA A 263 4.87 11.04 14.30
C ALA A 263 5.96 12.06 14.59
N SER A 264 6.20 12.95 13.62
CA SER A 264 7.20 14.02 13.72
C SER A 264 6.68 15.27 14.42
N VAL A 265 5.38 15.32 14.71
CA VAL A 265 4.71 16.35 15.50
C VAL A 265 4.07 15.70 16.71
N ASP A 266 3.82 16.50 17.75
CA ASP A 266 2.96 16.04 18.83
C ASP A 266 1.58 15.72 18.24
N GLU A 267 1.21 14.44 18.34
CA GLU A 267 -0.05 13.88 17.85
C GLU A 267 -1.26 14.68 18.37
N TYR A 268 -1.16 15.19 19.60
CA TYR A 268 -2.20 15.98 20.25
C TYR A 268 -2.29 17.41 19.71
N GLU A 269 -1.19 18.00 19.22
CA GLU A 269 -1.21 19.36 18.65
C GLU A 269 -1.95 19.41 17.31
N CYS A 270 -1.69 18.45 16.42
CA CYS A 270 -2.39 18.35 15.15
C CYS A 270 -3.90 18.16 15.35
N LEU A 271 -4.29 17.22 16.23
CA LEU A 271 -5.70 16.98 16.54
C LEU A 271 -6.34 18.17 17.23
N LYS A 272 -5.62 18.90 18.10
CA LYS A 272 -6.11 20.13 18.72
C LYS A 272 -6.40 21.22 17.69
N TRP A 273 -5.54 21.40 16.69
CA TRP A 273 -5.81 22.32 15.58
C TRP A 273 -7.04 21.90 14.77
N LEU A 274 -7.19 20.61 14.46
CA LEU A 274 -8.36 20.10 13.75
C LEU A 274 -9.66 20.29 14.54
N ASN A 275 -9.62 20.15 15.86
CA ASN A 275 -10.78 20.39 16.74
C ASN A 275 -11.27 21.85 16.70
N SER A 276 -10.41 22.81 16.36
CA SER A 276 -10.83 24.22 16.23
C SER A 276 -11.41 24.55 14.84
N GLN A 277 -11.41 23.61 13.90
CA GLN A 277 -11.92 23.81 12.54
C GLN A 277 -13.38 23.37 12.41
N LYS A 278 -14.10 23.95 11.44
CA LYS A 278 -15.48 23.55 11.15
C LYS A 278 -15.51 22.13 10.54
N PRO A 279 -16.54 21.31 10.82
CA PRO A 279 -16.73 20.02 10.17
C PRO A 279 -16.67 20.14 8.63
N GLY A 280 -15.94 19.22 7.99
CA GLY A 280 -15.80 19.17 6.53
C GLY A 280 -15.06 20.35 5.88
N SER A 281 -14.43 21.24 6.65
CA SER A 281 -13.77 22.45 6.10
C SER A 281 -12.30 22.28 5.74
N VAL A 282 -11.65 21.22 6.24
CA VAL A 282 -10.21 21.00 6.06
C VAL A 282 -9.96 20.05 4.89
N LEU A 283 -9.08 20.45 3.98
CA LEU A 283 -8.49 19.55 2.99
C LEU A 283 -7.17 19.01 3.56
N TYR A 284 -7.08 17.69 3.74
CA TYR A 284 -5.80 17.07 4.10
C TYR A 284 -5.00 16.80 2.82
N LEU A 285 -3.70 17.09 2.85
CA LEU A 285 -2.77 16.91 1.75
C LEU A 285 -1.60 16.05 2.23
N PHE A 286 -1.33 14.94 1.53
CA PHE A 286 -0.17 14.10 1.78
C PHE A 286 0.54 13.73 0.47
N TRP A 287 1.85 13.98 0.42
CA TRP A 287 2.64 13.82 -0.80
C TRP A 287 3.48 12.53 -0.86
N GLY A 288 3.56 11.75 0.22
CA GLY A 288 4.23 10.42 0.20
C GLY A 288 5.71 10.41 -0.21
N GLY A 289 6.38 11.56 -0.27
CA GLY A 289 7.73 11.73 -0.81
C GLY A 289 8.77 12.14 0.23
N GLY A 290 10.05 12.04 -0.15
CA GLY A 290 11.19 12.43 0.66
C GLY A 290 11.34 13.95 0.86
N LYS A 291 12.27 14.35 1.72
CA LYS A 291 12.57 15.77 1.98
C LYS A 291 13.11 16.45 0.72
N SER A 292 12.45 17.52 0.27
CA SER A 292 12.95 18.38 -0.81
C SER A 292 13.52 19.68 -0.25
N THR A 293 14.82 19.90 -0.45
CA THR A 293 15.51 21.13 -0.05
C THR A 293 14.96 22.35 -0.80
N GLN A 294 14.52 22.18 -2.05
CA GLN A 294 13.92 23.23 -2.85
C GLN A 294 12.56 23.68 -2.30
N ILE A 295 11.72 22.73 -1.87
CA ILE A 295 10.43 23.05 -1.24
C ILE A 295 10.64 23.77 0.09
N GLU A 296 11.56 23.29 0.93
CA GLU A 296 11.85 23.94 2.22
C GLU A 296 12.39 25.36 2.02
N LYS A 297 13.29 25.56 1.06
CA LYS A 297 13.78 26.89 0.71
C LYS A 297 12.64 27.81 0.24
N TRP A 298 11.75 27.31 -0.62
CA TRP A 298 10.60 28.06 -1.09
C TRP A 298 9.64 28.44 0.05
N ILE A 299 9.34 27.52 0.98
CA ILE A 299 8.48 27.78 2.15
C ILE A 299 8.99 28.97 2.97
N VAL A 300 10.32 29.03 3.19
CA VAL A 300 10.96 30.12 3.94
C VAL A 300 10.95 31.43 3.15
N GLU A 301 11.38 31.41 1.90
CA GLU A 301 11.50 32.63 1.07
C GLU A 301 10.13 33.28 0.77
N ASP A 302 9.08 32.48 0.66
CA ASP A 302 7.71 32.93 0.37
C ASP A 302 6.94 33.36 1.63
N GLY A 303 7.48 33.10 2.84
CA GLY A 303 6.79 33.32 4.11
C GLY A 303 5.52 32.47 4.22
N PHE A 304 5.56 31.24 3.70
CA PHE A 304 4.37 30.44 3.48
C PHE A 304 3.63 30.13 4.79
N GLU A 305 4.37 29.82 5.86
CA GLU A 305 3.81 29.49 7.17
C GLU A 305 3.05 30.67 7.80
N GLU A 306 3.59 31.88 7.72
CA GLU A 306 2.92 33.08 8.21
C GLU A 306 1.63 33.35 7.44
N ARG A 307 1.62 33.13 6.12
CA ARG A 307 0.44 33.35 5.28
C ARG A 307 -0.68 32.35 5.53
N ILE A 308 -0.35 31.12 5.95
CA ILE A 308 -1.36 30.10 6.27
C ILE A 308 -1.80 30.13 7.74
N ASN A 309 -1.22 31.01 8.57
CA ASN A 309 -1.52 31.05 9.99
C ASN A 309 -3.04 31.18 10.24
N GLY A 310 -3.55 30.35 11.16
CA GLY A 310 -4.98 30.24 11.49
C GLY A 310 -5.83 29.45 10.50
N ARG A 311 -5.40 29.29 9.23
CA ARG A 311 -6.16 28.59 8.17
C ARG A 311 -5.52 27.31 7.65
N GLY A 312 -4.27 27.03 8.01
CA GLY A 312 -3.54 25.84 7.63
C GLY A 312 -2.55 25.41 8.69
N LEU A 313 -2.13 24.15 8.61
CA LEU A 313 -1.11 23.54 9.46
C LEU A 313 -0.13 22.78 8.55
N LEU A 314 1.16 23.08 8.70
CA LEU A 314 2.23 22.37 7.99
C LEU A 314 2.90 21.37 8.93
N ILE A 315 2.96 20.11 8.52
CA ILE A 315 3.64 19.03 9.25
C ILE A 315 4.85 18.60 8.42
N ARG A 316 6.04 18.64 9.04
CA ARG A 316 7.27 18.11 8.44
C ARG A 316 7.54 16.71 8.97
N GLY A 317 7.66 15.74 8.07
CA GLY A 317 7.92 14.33 8.42
C GLY A 317 6.64 13.51 8.51
N TRP A 318 6.60 12.56 9.44
CA TRP A 318 5.49 11.62 9.58
C TRP A 318 4.28 12.25 10.27
N ALA A 319 3.09 12.07 9.69
CA ALA A 319 1.82 12.55 10.24
C ALA A 319 0.92 11.35 10.61
N PRO A 320 0.10 11.44 11.67
CA PRO A 320 -0.85 10.39 12.04
C PRO A 320 -2.06 10.36 11.08
N GLN A 321 -1.81 9.94 9.84
CA GLN A 321 -2.72 10.09 8.70
C GLN A 321 -4.10 9.49 8.95
N VAL A 322 -4.17 8.27 9.52
CA VAL A 322 -5.45 7.61 9.82
C VAL A 322 -6.27 8.42 10.83
N ALA A 323 -5.62 9.02 11.84
CA ALA A 323 -6.30 9.86 12.82
C ALA A 323 -6.78 11.18 12.19
N ILE A 324 -5.96 11.82 11.34
CA ILE A 324 -6.33 13.04 10.62
C ILE A 324 -7.53 12.79 9.71
N LEU A 325 -7.47 11.76 8.86
CA LEU A 325 -8.55 11.41 7.93
C LEU A 325 -9.84 11.03 8.68
N SER A 326 -9.73 10.38 9.84
CA SER A 326 -10.91 10.04 10.66
C SER A 326 -11.58 11.26 11.31
N HIS A 327 -10.93 12.43 11.32
CA HIS A 327 -11.45 13.62 11.98
C HIS A 327 -12.64 14.25 11.22
N ALA A 328 -13.61 14.78 11.96
CA ALA A 328 -14.82 15.38 11.40
C ALA A 328 -14.55 16.67 10.62
N ALA A 329 -13.52 17.43 11.00
CA ALA A 329 -13.09 18.63 10.30
C ALA A 329 -12.57 18.36 8.88
N VAL A 330 -12.02 17.17 8.62
CA VAL A 330 -11.49 16.84 7.29
C VAL A 330 -12.65 16.56 6.33
N GLY A 331 -12.76 17.38 5.31
CA GLY A 331 -13.78 17.27 4.26
C GLY A 331 -13.30 16.60 2.98
N GLY A 332 -12.00 16.54 2.73
CA GLY A 332 -11.44 15.93 1.53
C GLY A 332 -9.99 15.54 1.71
N PHE A 333 -9.48 14.75 0.77
CA PHE A 333 -8.12 14.24 0.80
C PHE A 333 -7.43 14.40 -0.55
N LEU A 334 -6.35 15.18 -0.62
CA LEU A 334 -5.48 15.20 -1.79
C LEU A 334 -4.39 14.14 -1.61
N THR A 335 -4.31 13.22 -2.56
CA THR A 335 -3.43 12.05 -2.50
C THR A 335 -2.78 11.78 -3.85
N HIS A 336 -1.57 11.23 -3.79
CA HIS A 336 -0.88 10.63 -4.92
C HIS A 336 -1.49 9.32 -5.44
N CYS A 337 -2.61 8.86 -4.88
CA CYS A 337 -3.31 7.62 -5.26
C CYS A 337 -2.54 6.32 -5.00
N GLY A 338 -1.50 6.33 -4.15
CA GLY A 338 -0.94 5.09 -3.64
C GLY A 338 -2.00 4.28 -2.90
N TRP A 339 -2.03 2.95 -3.11
CA TRP A 339 -3.15 2.11 -2.73
C TRP A 339 -3.55 2.19 -1.25
N ASN A 340 -2.58 2.25 -0.34
CA ASN A 340 -2.85 2.44 1.09
C ASN A 340 -3.56 3.77 1.39
N SER A 341 -3.11 4.87 0.80
CA SER A 341 -3.73 6.18 0.99
C SER A 341 -5.15 6.19 0.40
N THR A 342 -5.34 5.58 -0.77
CA THR A 342 -6.67 5.42 -1.39
C THR A 342 -7.62 4.67 -0.45
N LEU A 343 -7.20 3.54 0.12
CA LEU A 343 -7.99 2.79 1.09
C LEU A 343 -8.25 3.54 2.38
N GLU A 344 -7.28 4.28 2.92
CA GLU A 344 -7.49 5.09 4.11
C GLU A 344 -8.52 6.21 3.86
N GLY A 345 -8.49 6.84 2.69
CA GLY A 345 -9.52 7.79 2.25
C GLY A 345 -10.91 7.15 2.15
N ILE A 346 -11.01 5.96 1.54
CA ILE A 346 -12.24 5.18 1.45
C ILE A 346 -12.76 4.80 2.84
N CYS A 347 -11.90 4.27 3.70
CA CYS A 347 -12.24 3.86 5.07
C CYS A 347 -12.72 5.03 5.92
N ALA A 348 -12.15 6.22 5.72
CA ALA A 348 -12.57 7.45 6.40
C ALA A 348 -13.79 8.12 5.75
N GLY A 349 -14.26 7.62 4.60
CA GLY A 349 -15.39 8.15 3.86
C GLY A 349 -15.14 9.54 3.28
N LYS A 350 -13.91 9.80 2.82
CA LYS A 350 -13.49 11.10 2.28
C LYS A 350 -13.41 11.06 0.75
N PRO A 351 -13.99 12.04 0.04
CA PRO A 351 -13.74 12.20 -1.38
C PRO A 351 -12.29 12.66 -1.60
N MET A 352 -11.74 12.37 -2.79
CA MET A 352 -10.30 12.52 -3.06
C MET A 352 -10.00 13.46 -4.23
N ILE A 353 -8.94 14.25 -4.11
CA ILE A 353 -8.26 14.82 -5.28
C ILE A 353 -7.12 13.86 -5.65
N THR A 354 -7.13 13.37 -6.89
CA THR A 354 -6.16 12.40 -7.38
C THR A 354 -5.01 13.11 -8.07
N TRP A 355 -3.79 12.82 -7.63
CA TRP A 355 -2.56 13.39 -8.18
C TRP A 355 -1.49 12.30 -8.37
N PRO A 356 -1.73 11.33 -9.26
CA PRO A 356 -0.81 10.21 -9.45
C PRO A 356 0.58 10.66 -9.89
N LEU A 357 1.61 9.93 -9.45
CA LEU A 357 3.01 10.20 -9.73
C LEU A 357 3.68 9.03 -10.45
N PHE A 358 3.56 7.80 -9.96
CA PHE A 358 4.27 6.62 -10.50
C PHE A 358 3.57 5.29 -10.13
N ALA A 359 4.20 4.15 -10.46
CA ALA A 359 3.69 2.80 -10.17
C ALA A 359 2.26 2.57 -10.68
N ASP A 360 1.37 2.06 -9.83
CA ASP A 360 -0.04 1.76 -10.13
C ASP A 360 -0.98 2.96 -9.92
N GLN A 361 -0.46 4.12 -9.53
CA GLN A 361 -1.27 5.24 -9.04
C GLN A 361 -2.22 5.81 -10.10
N PHE A 362 -1.84 5.79 -11.38
CA PHE A 362 -2.73 6.20 -12.47
C PHE A 362 -3.90 5.23 -12.65
N LEU A 363 -3.68 3.92 -12.45
CA LEU A 363 -4.76 2.94 -12.47
C LEU A 363 -5.67 3.11 -11.24
N ASN A 364 -5.09 3.35 -10.06
CA ASN A 364 -5.86 3.67 -8.86
C ASN A 364 -6.70 4.95 -9.05
N GLU A 365 -6.18 5.96 -9.76
CA GLU A 365 -6.98 7.12 -10.14
C GLU A 365 -8.21 6.72 -10.98
N ARG A 366 -8.06 5.84 -11.97
CA ARG A 366 -9.20 5.37 -12.80
C ARG A 366 -10.25 4.69 -11.94
N LEU A 367 -9.86 3.84 -10.99
CA LEU A 367 -10.80 3.27 -10.04
C LEU A 367 -11.53 4.37 -9.24
N VAL A 368 -10.79 5.31 -8.66
CA VAL A 368 -11.34 6.35 -7.78
C VAL A 368 -12.27 7.33 -8.51
N VAL A 369 -11.92 7.72 -9.73
CA VAL A 369 -12.62 8.77 -10.49
C VAL A 369 -13.68 8.17 -11.40
N ASP A 370 -13.34 7.15 -12.18
CA ASP A 370 -14.18 6.67 -13.28
C ASP A 370 -15.17 5.60 -12.80
N VAL A 371 -14.73 4.71 -11.90
CA VAL A 371 -15.55 3.59 -11.38
C VAL A 371 -16.29 3.99 -10.10
N LEU A 372 -15.56 4.32 -9.03
CA LEU A 372 -16.13 4.62 -7.71
C LEU A 372 -16.79 6.01 -7.65
N LYS A 373 -16.39 6.92 -8.55
CA LYS A 373 -16.90 8.30 -8.64
C LYS A 373 -16.83 9.05 -7.30
N ILE A 374 -15.73 8.88 -6.57
CA ILE A 374 -15.45 9.57 -5.30
C ILE A 374 -14.29 10.57 -5.42
N GLY A 375 -13.71 10.72 -6.62
CA GLY A 375 -12.56 11.59 -6.84
C GLY A 375 -12.72 12.68 -7.89
N VAL A 376 -11.75 13.59 -7.90
CA VAL A 376 -11.53 14.64 -8.90
C VAL A 376 -10.06 14.68 -9.29
N LYS A 377 -9.74 14.67 -10.58
CA LYS A 377 -8.36 14.72 -11.07
C LYS A 377 -7.70 16.07 -10.86
N ALA A 378 -6.46 16.07 -10.38
CA ALA A 378 -5.59 17.24 -10.37
C ALA A 378 -5.10 17.60 -11.79
N GLY A 379 -4.89 16.59 -12.64
CA GLY A 379 -4.55 16.76 -14.06
C GLY A 379 -3.14 16.29 -14.48
N THR A 380 -2.51 15.41 -13.70
CA THR A 380 -1.25 14.76 -14.13
C THR A 380 -1.55 13.67 -15.16
N GLU A 381 -0.76 13.61 -16.23
CA GLU A 381 -0.98 12.68 -17.35
C GLU A 381 0.21 11.76 -17.65
N VAL A 382 1.36 11.98 -16.98
CA VAL A 382 2.61 11.24 -17.22
C VAL A 382 3.24 10.78 -15.91
N THR A 383 3.84 9.59 -15.91
CA THR A 383 4.59 9.06 -14.76
C THR A 383 5.90 9.82 -14.54
N VAL A 384 6.30 9.92 -13.27
CA VAL A 384 7.58 10.50 -12.83
C VAL A 384 8.61 9.37 -12.72
N PRO A 385 9.66 9.35 -13.57
CA PRO A 385 10.72 8.35 -13.47
C PRO A 385 11.53 8.54 -12.18
N TRP A 386 11.90 7.43 -11.55
CA TRP A 386 12.72 7.46 -10.33
C TRP A 386 14.11 8.03 -10.61
N GLY A 387 14.52 9.01 -9.82
CA GLY A 387 15.78 9.73 -9.97
C GLY A 387 15.76 10.85 -11.02
N GLU A 388 14.62 11.07 -11.70
CA GLU A 388 14.43 12.15 -12.68
C GLU A 388 13.32 13.13 -12.26
N GLU A 389 12.95 13.14 -10.98
CA GLU A 389 11.83 13.92 -10.44
C GLU A 389 12.00 15.42 -10.72
N GLU A 390 13.22 15.94 -10.64
CA GLU A 390 13.52 17.35 -10.89
C GLU A 390 13.49 17.74 -12.38
N LYS A 391 13.59 16.76 -13.30
CA LYS A 391 13.67 17.02 -14.74
C LYS A 391 12.30 17.12 -15.42
N ILE A 392 11.26 16.54 -14.82
CA ILE A 392 9.94 16.42 -15.44
C ILE A 392 9.17 17.76 -15.51
N GLY A 393 9.64 18.78 -14.76
CA GLY A 393 9.06 20.12 -14.77
C GLY A 393 7.66 20.20 -14.14
N VAL A 394 6.93 21.27 -14.48
CA VAL A 394 5.61 21.54 -13.90
C VAL A 394 4.50 20.81 -14.69
N LEU A 395 3.94 19.77 -14.09
CA LEU A 395 2.85 18.98 -14.69
C LEU A 395 1.46 19.54 -14.39
N VAL A 396 1.27 20.22 -13.26
CA VAL A 396 -0.03 20.76 -12.82
C VAL A 396 0.14 22.22 -12.42
N LYS A 397 -0.75 23.10 -12.92
CA LYS A 397 -0.70 24.53 -12.64
C LYS A 397 -1.65 24.91 -11.51
N LYS A 398 -1.40 26.06 -10.87
CA LYS A 398 -2.26 26.61 -9.79
C LYS A 398 -3.76 26.61 -10.14
N LYS A 399 -4.12 26.95 -11.38
CA LYS A 399 -5.52 26.97 -11.84
C LYS A 399 -6.18 25.58 -11.79
N ASP A 400 -5.41 24.53 -12.06
CA ASP A 400 -5.91 23.16 -12.10
C ASP A 400 -6.12 22.64 -10.67
N VAL A 401 -5.18 22.97 -9.76
CA VAL A 401 -5.32 22.72 -8.32
C VAL A 401 -6.54 23.43 -7.74
N ASN A 402 -6.71 24.73 -8.02
CA ASN A 402 -7.87 25.49 -7.54
C ASN A 402 -9.19 24.88 -8.02
N ARG A 403 -9.28 24.55 -9.32
CA ARG A 403 -10.46 23.90 -9.90
C ARG A 403 -10.75 22.55 -9.25
N ALA A 404 -9.73 21.74 -8.96
CA ALA A 404 -9.91 20.45 -8.30
C ALA A 404 -10.42 20.62 -6.86
N ILE A 405 -9.89 21.60 -6.11
CA ILE A 405 -10.33 21.93 -4.75
C ILE A 405 -11.77 22.40 -4.75
N GLU A 406 -12.13 23.34 -5.64
CA GLU A 406 -13.49 23.85 -5.78
C GLU A 406 -14.48 22.72 -6.07
N ARG A 407 -14.24 21.92 -7.12
CA ARG A 407 -15.13 20.80 -7.47
C ARG A 407 -15.29 19.74 -6.38
N LEU A 408 -14.28 19.58 -5.52
CA LEU A 408 -14.34 18.63 -4.41
C LEU A 408 -15.08 19.22 -3.20
N MET A 409 -14.91 20.52 -2.92
CA MET A 409 -15.28 21.15 -1.65
C MET A 409 -16.40 22.19 -1.74
N ASP A 410 -16.94 22.49 -2.93
CA ASP A 410 -17.95 23.53 -3.16
C ASP A 410 -19.32 23.28 -2.50
N GLY A 411 -19.60 22.05 -2.06
CA GLY A 411 -20.91 21.68 -1.50
C GLY A 411 -22.04 21.67 -2.53
N GLY A 412 -21.71 21.67 -3.83
CA GLY A 412 -22.65 21.47 -4.92
C GLY A 412 -23.16 20.03 -4.99
N GLU A 413 -24.16 19.80 -5.84
CA GLU A 413 -24.81 18.49 -6.00
C GLU A 413 -23.81 17.36 -6.28
N GLU A 414 -22.88 17.56 -7.21
CA GLU A 414 -21.86 16.55 -7.51
C GLU A 414 -20.90 16.32 -6.32
N SER A 415 -20.51 17.37 -5.59
CA SER A 415 -19.64 17.25 -4.41
C SER A 415 -20.32 16.43 -3.32
N GLU A 416 -21.59 16.71 -3.04
CA GLU A 416 -22.38 15.97 -2.05
C GLU A 416 -22.63 14.52 -2.49
N GLU A 417 -22.83 14.26 -3.78
CA GLU A 417 -22.97 12.90 -4.29
C GLU A 417 -21.67 12.09 -4.10
N ARG A 418 -20.50 12.69 -4.37
CA ARG A 418 -19.18 12.06 -4.09
C ARG A 418 -19.03 11.76 -2.60
N ARG A 419 -19.40 12.69 -1.72
CA ARG A 419 -19.36 12.49 -0.26
C ARG A 419 -20.27 11.35 0.17
N LYS A 420 -21.47 11.25 -0.40
CA LYS A 420 -22.42 10.16 -0.12
C LYS A 420 -21.84 8.81 -0.53
N ARG A 421 -21.30 8.70 -1.75
CA ARG A 421 -20.63 7.48 -2.24
C ARG A 421 -19.45 7.08 -1.34
N ALA A 422 -18.58 8.04 -0.99
CA ALA A 422 -17.44 7.78 -0.11
C ALA A 422 -17.87 7.26 1.27
N LYS A 423 -18.92 7.84 1.87
CA LYS A 423 -19.49 7.37 3.15
C LYS A 423 -20.06 5.96 3.06
N GLU A 424 -20.71 5.61 1.96
CA GLU A 424 -21.25 4.27 1.76
C GLU A 424 -20.14 3.23 1.61
N LEU A 425 -19.10 3.53 0.84
CA LEU A 425 -17.91 2.67 0.74
C LEU A 425 -17.20 2.52 2.09
N SER A 426 -17.13 3.58 2.91
CA SER A 426 -16.61 3.50 4.29
C SER A 426 -17.41 2.51 5.15
N ARG A 427 -18.74 2.50 5.01
CA ARG A 427 -19.62 1.57 5.73
C ARG A 427 -19.36 0.13 5.29
N MET A 428 -19.24 -0.12 3.98
CA MET A 428 -18.92 -1.43 3.42
C MET A 428 -17.54 -1.92 3.88
N ALA A 429 -16.52 -1.06 3.79
CA ALA A 429 -15.16 -1.35 4.26
C ALA A 429 -15.11 -1.79 5.73
N LYS A 430 -15.86 -1.09 6.60
CA LYS A 430 -15.98 -1.46 8.02
C LYS A 430 -16.74 -2.77 8.20
N GLY A 431 -17.79 -3.01 7.42
CA GLY A 431 -18.52 -4.28 7.46
C GLY A 431 -17.66 -5.48 7.02
N ALA A 432 -16.79 -5.30 6.04
CA ALA A 432 -15.96 -6.37 5.48
C ALA A 432 -14.97 -6.99 6.49
N ILE A 433 -14.52 -6.21 7.48
CA ILE A 433 -13.53 -6.65 8.50
C ILE A 433 -14.15 -7.13 9.82
N GLU A 434 -15.44 -6.92 10.02
CA GLU A 434 -16.16 -7.45 11.19
C GLU A 434 -16.43 -8.96 11.02
N PRO A 435 -16.73 -9.70 12.10
CA PRO A 435 -17.10 -11.12 12.00
C PRO A 435 -18.19 -11.35 10.94
N GLU A 436 -18.05 -12.41 10.14
CA GLU A 436 -18.90 -12.72 8.97
C GLU A 436 -18.77 -11.76 7.77
N GLY A 437 -17.97 -10.69 7.88
CA GLY A 437 -17.62 -9.82 6.77
C GLY A 437 -16.77 -10.52 5.72
N SER A 438 -16.83 -10.04 4.47
CA SER A 438 -16.17 -10.67 3.32
C SER A 438 -14.66 -10.89 3.51
N SER A 439 -13.96 -9.90 4.07
CA SER A 439 -12.52 -9.98 4.31
C SER A 439 -12.16 -10.83 5.52
N TYR A 440 -13.00 -10.81 6.56
CA TYR A 440 -12.86 -11.71 7.71
C TYR A 440 -12.98 -13.18 7.25
N VAL A 441 -14.04 -13.49 6.49
CA VAL A 441 -14.27 -14.84 5.93
C VAL A 441 -13.16 -15.24 4.97
N ASN A 442 -12.68 -14.35 4.10
CA ASN A 442 -11.55 -14.63 3.23
C ASN A 442 -10.27 -14.96 4.01
N MET A 443 -10.04 -14.35 5.17
CA MET A 443 -8.92 -14.70 6.04
C MET A 443 -9.07 -16.12 6.61
N GLU A 444 -10.26 -16.49 7.07
CA GLU A 444 -10.55 -17.85 7.54
C GLU A 444 -10.40 -18.89 6.41
N MET A 445 -10.90 -18.59 5.22
CA MET A 445 -10.75 -19.44 4.03
C MET A 445 -9.29 -19.63 3.65
N LEU A 446 -8.49 -18.57 3.70
CA LEU A 446 -7.05 -18.63 3.48
C LEU A 446 -6.38 -19.59 4.49
N ILE A 447 -6.69 -19.44 5.78
CA ILE A 447 -6.13 -20.29 6.84
C ILE A 447 -6.52 -21.75 6.63
N GLN A 448 -7.81 -22.03 6.38
CA GLN A 448 -8.33 -23.37 6.11
C GLN A 448 -7.66 -24.01 4.88
N ASP A 449 -7.50 -23.26 3.80
CA ASP A 449 -6.86 -23.75 2.58
C ASP A 449 -5.40 -24.15 2.82
N ILE A 450 -4.66 -23.37 3.63
CA ILE A 450 -3.31 -23.75 4.06
C ILE A 450 -3.33 -25.00 4.94
N MET A 451 -4.27 -25.14 5.88
CA MET A 451 -4.40 -26.35 6.71
C MET A 451 -4.60 -27.61 5.86
N GLN A 452 -5.47 -27.53 4.84
CA GLN A 452 -5.71 -28.62 3.90
C GLN A 452 -4.46 -28.94 3.07
N GLN A 453 -3.78 -27.91 2.58
CA GLN A 453 -2.57 -28.06 1.75
C GLN A 453 -1.45 -28.80 2.47
N ILE A 454 -1.31 -28.62 3.78
CA ILE A 454 -0.27 -29.28 4.59
C ILE A 454 -0.75 -30.56 5.28
N GLY A 455 -2.02 -30.94 5.09
CA GLY A 455 -2.60 -32.19 5.60
C GLY A 455 -2.94 -32.19 7.09
N LEU A 456 -3.26 -31.04 7.70
CA LEU A 456 -3.68 -30.93 9.11
C LEU A 456 -5.18 -31.16 9.35
N ASP A 457 -6.00 -31.25 8.30
CA ASP A 457 -7.44 -31.56 8.39
C ASP A 457 -7.76 -33.08 8.45
N LYS A 458 -6.74 -33.94 8.66
CA LYS A 458 -6.88 -35.40 8.67
C LYS A 458 -6.73 -36.04 10.04
#